data_AF-A0A3B8ZD79-F1
#
_entry.id   AF-A0A3B8ZD79-F1
#
_cell.length_a   1.000
_cell.length_b   1.000
_cell.length_c   1.000
_cell.angle_alpha   90.00
_cell.angle_beta   90.00
_cell.angle_gamma   90.00
#
_symmetry.space_group_name_H-M   'P 1'
#
loop_
_entity.id
_entity.type
_entity.pdbx_description
1 polymer ?
#
loop_
_entity_poly.entity_id
_entity_poly.type
_entity_poly.pdbx_seq_one_letter_code
_entity_poly.pdbx_strand_id
1 'polypeptide(L)'
;MQSNTLDITLIWLARISSLAMAGLFLSFLMGEERRPDLLHERLSVQLIFVGWAVIFLGYLSGWRNPAAGGALVLAALAFMNLVEYFYNDRLLGPAFLLWAVPGILFLLSAYANRIRNRTGS
;
A
#
# COMPACT_ATOMS: atom_id res chain seq x y z
N MET A 1 17.42 24.21 11.06
CA MET A 1 17.45 22.94 11.83
C MET A 1 16.12 22.19 11.89
N GLN A 2 14.95 22.77 11.55
CA GLN A 2 13.64 22.08 11.63
C GLN A 2 13.35 21.04 10.51
N SER A 3 14.05 21.07 9.38
CA SER A 3 13.71 20.23 8.20
C SER A 3 14.00 18.74 8.39
N ASN A 4 15.01 18.37 9.19
CA ASN A 4 15.37 16.96 9.40
C ASN A 4 14.29 16.17 10.15
N THR A 5 13.56 16.84 11.05
CA THR A 5 12.56 16.18 11.90
C THR A 5 11.34 15.76 11.10
N LEU A 6 10.92 16.56 10.10
CA LEU A 6 9.75 16.27 9.26
C LEU A 6 9.95 15.04 8.37
N ASP A 7 11.10 14.93 7.70
CA ASP A 7 11.43 13.77 6.86
C ASP A 7 11.45 12.47 7.68
N ILE A 8 12.08 12.53 8.86
CA ILE A 8 12.16 11.40 9.81
C ILE A 8 10.76 11.03 10.30
N THR A 9 9.94 12.02 10.65
CA THR A 9 8.58 11.78 11.13
C THR A 9 7.72 11.11 10.06
N LEU A 10 7.77 11.61 8.82
CA LEU A 10 7.00 11.06 7.70
C LEU A 10 7.38 9.61 7.39
N ILE A 11 8.66 9.27 7.36
CA ILE A 11 9.09 7.91 7.04
C ILE A 11 8.76 6.92 8.17
N TRP A 12 8.84 7.35 9.43
CA TRP A 12 8.42 6.51 10.56
C TRP A 12 6.92 6.31 10.60
N LEU A 13 6.12 7.37 10.34
CA LEU A 13 4.67 7.25 10.19
C LEU A 13 4.30 6.29 9.04
N ALA A 14 4.98 6.39 7.90
CA ALA A 14 4.78 5.46 6.78
C ALA A 14 5.09 4.01 7.17
N ARG A 15 6.20 3.77 7.87
CA ARG A 15 6.58 2.41 8.32
C ARG A 15 5.62 1.84 9.35
N ILE A 16 5.28 2.60 10.39
CA ILE A 16 4.36 2.15 11.45
C ILE A 16 2.98 1.89 10.84
N SER A 17 2.46 2.80 10.01
CA SER A 17 1.17 2.59 9.33
C SER A 17 1.22 1.38 8.39
N SER A 18 2.31 1.16 7.65
CA SER A 18 2.45 -0.02 6.78
C SER A 18 2.43 -1.33 7.59
N LEU A 19 3.07 -1.35 8.76
CA LEU A 19 3.09 -2.51 9.64
C LEU A 19 1.72 -2.75 10.29
N ALA A 20 1.05 -1.68 10.71
CA ALA A 20 -0.29 -1.74 11.28
C ALA A 20 -1.33 -2.23 10.26
N MET A 21 -1.30 -1.70 9.04
CA MET A 21 -2.17 -2.16 7.95
C MET A 21 -1.86 -3.61 7.59
N ALA A 22 -0.57 -3.97 7.48
CA ALA A 22 -0.19 -5.34 7.19
C ALA A 22 -0.68 -6.32 8.27
N GLY A 23 -0.50 -5.97 9.55
CA GLY A 23 -1.01 -6.74 10.68
C GLY A 23 -2.53 -6.86 10.67
N LEU A 24 -3.25 -5.76 10.38
CA LEU A 24 -4.71 -5.77 10.28
C LEU A 24 -5.20 -6.75 9.21
N PHE A 25 -4.58 -6.75 8.02
CA PHE A 25 -4.93 -7.69 6.96
C PHE A 25 -4.66 -9.15 7.37
N LEU A 26 -3.51 -9.40 8.00
CA LEU A 26 -3.17 -10.75 8.49
C LEU A 26 -4.16 -11.24 9.55
N SER A 27 -4.68 -10.35 10.41
CA SER A 27 -5.72 -10.70 11.37
C SER A 27 -7.02 -11.14 10.69
N PHE A 28 -7.42 -10.50 9.57
CA PHE A 28 -8.57 -10.95 8.78
C PHE A 28 -8.34 -12.34 8.19
N LEU A 29 -7.16 -12.59 7.62
CA LEU A 29 -6.77 -13.91 7.10
C LEU A 29 -6.78 -15.02 8.17
N MET A 30 -6.42 -14.69 9.41
CA MET A 30 -6.41 -15.66 10.52
C MET A 30 -7.81 -15.89 11.09
N GLY A 31 -8.72 -14.92 11.00
CA GLY A 31 -10.08 -15.00 11.53
C GLY A 31 -11.08 -15.73 10.63
N GLU A 32 -10.71 -16.03 9.38
CA GLU A 32 -11.58 -16.75 8.45
C GLU A 32 -11.54 -18.27 8.70
N GLU A 33 -12.69 -18.84 9.10
CA GLU A 33 -12.85 -20.29 9.34
C GLU A 33 -12.64 -21.12 8.07
N ARG A 34 -12.85 -20.54 6.89
CA ARG A 34 -12.63 -21.17 5.60
C ARG A 34 -11.54 -20.41 4.84
N ARG A 35 -10.36 -21.04 4.71
CA ARG A 35 -9.31 -20.50 3.85
C ARG A 35 -9.80 -20.53 2.40
N PRO A 36 -9.68 -19.42 1.64
CA PRO A 36 -10.06 -19.42 0.24
C PRO A 36 -9.16 -20.39 -0.52
N ASP A 37 -9.78 -21.32 -1.25
CA ASP A 37 -9.06 -22.19 -2.17
C ASP A 37 -8.79 -21.41 -3.46
N LEU A 38 -7.70 -20.64 -3.45
CA LEU A 38 -7.35 -19.71 -4.51
C LEU A 38 -7.28 -20.37 -5.90
N LEU A 39 -7.09 -21.70 -5.98
CA LEU A 39 -7.04 -22.41 -7.26
C LEU A 39 -8.44 -22.70 -7.85
N HIS A 40 -9.47 -22.72 -7.01
CA HIS A 40 -10.86 -22.98 -7.40
C HIS A 40 -11.76 -21.72 -7.34
N GLU A 41 -11.23 -20.61 -6.82
CA GLU A 41 -11.95 -19.34 -6.78
C GLU A 41 -12.07 -18.67 -8.15
N ARG A 42 -13.03 -17.73 -8.27
CA ARG A 42 -13.20 -16.91 -9.47
C ARG A 42 -11.91 -16.13 -9.79
N LEU A 43 -11.62 -15.94 -11.07
CA LEU A 43 -10.44 -15.20 -11.54
C LEU A 43 -10.35 -13.79 -10.92
N SER A 44 -11.48 -13.10 -10.75
CA SER A 44 -11.52 -11.79 -10.09
C SER A 44 -10.97 -11.83 -8.66
N VAL A 45 -11.34 -12.85 -7.88
CA VAL A 45 -10.85 -13.06 -6.52
C VAL A 45 -9.35 -13.32 -6.53
N GLN A 46 -8.87 -14.19 -7.44
CA GLN A 46 -7.43 -14.48 -7.57
C GLN A 46 -6.63 -13.22 -7.86
N LEU A 47 -7.09 -12.37 -8.80
CA LEU A 47 -6.42 -11.11 -9.14
C LEU A 47 -6.43 -10.10 -7.98
N ILE A 48 -7.50 -10.07 -7.18
CA ILE A 48 -7.57 -9.26 -5.96
C ILE A 48 -6.50 -9.71 -4.94
N PHE A 49 -6.31 -11.02 -4.75
CA PHE A 49 -5.24 -11.55 -3.90
C PHE A 49 -3.84 -11.23 -4.43
N VAL A 50 -3.64 -11.24 -5.75
CA VAL A 50 -2.39 -10.75 -6.36
C VAL A 50 -2.18 -9.26 -6.04
N GLY A 51 -3.22 -8.43 -6.15
CA GLY A 51 -3.19 -7.03 -5.76
C GLY A 51 -2.75 -6.84 -4.31
N TRP A 52 -3.30 -7.63 -3.38
CA TRP A 52 -2.86 -7.63 -1.98
C TRP A 52 -1.39 -7.97 -1.84
N ALA A 53 -0.91 -9.04 -2.49
CA ALA A 53 0.50 -9.41 -2.46
C ALA A 53 1.41 -8.26 -2.95
N VAL A 54 1.01 -7.55 -4.01
CA VAL A 54 1.75 -6.38 -4.51
C VAL A 54 1.72 -5.22 -3.51
N ILE A 55 0.61 -4.98 -2.80
CA ILE A 55 0.55 -3.98 -1.71
C ILE A 55 1.57 -4.33 -0.61
N PHE A 56 1.66 -5.59 -0.18
CA PHE A 56 2.65 -6.03 0.80
C PHE A 56 4.09 -5.88 0.32
N LEU A 57 4.36 -6.21 -0.95
CA LEU A 57 5.66 -5.95 -1.58
C LEU A 57 5.95 -4.44 -1.63
N GLY A 58 4.95 -3.61 -1.87
CA GLY A 58 5.04 -2.15 -1.79
C GLY A 58 5.40 -1.68 -0.38
N TYR A 59 4.75 -2.23 0.65
CA TYR A 59 5.10 -1.93 2.04
C TYR A 59 6.53 -2.33 2.36
N LEU A 60 6.96 -3.55 1.99
CA LEU A 60 8.32 -4.04 2.26
C LEU A 60 9.37 -3.22 1.50
N SER A 61 9.15 -2.96 0.21
CA SER A 61 10.07 -2.18 -0.63
C SER A 61 10.15 -0.72 -0.19
N GLY A 62 9.08 -0.15 0.36
CA GLY A 62 9.02 1.20 0.92
C GLY A 62 10.02 1.45 2.05
N TRP A 63 10.45 0.39 2.76
CA TRP A 63 11.45 0.52 3.82
C TRP A 63 12.82 0.94 3.31
N ARG A 64 13.21 0.45 2.12
CA ARG A 64 14.47 0.78 1.45
C ARG A 64 14.32 1.93 0.45
N ASN A 65 13.22 1.95 -0.30
CA ASN A 65 12.92 2.98 -1.29
C ASN A 65 11.46 3.45 -1.16
N PRO A 66 11.19 4.55 -0.43
CA PRO A 66 9.83 5.06 -0.23
C PRO A 66 9.12 5.41 -1.54
N ALA A 67 9.83 5.93 -2.55
CA ALA A 67 9.20 6.26 -3.83
C ALA A 67 8.66 5.02 -4.54
N ALA A 68 9.48 3.96 -4.62
CA ALA A 68 9.08 2.71 -5.25
C ALA A 68 7.97 2.00 -4.46
N GLY A 69 8.09 1.93 -3.13
CA GLY A 69 7.08 1.29 -2.28
C GLY A 69 5.73 1.97 -2.36
N GLY A 70 5.70 3.30 -2.27
CA GLY A 70 4.47 4.07 -2.39
C GLY A 70 3.82 3.95 -3.77
N ALA A 71 4.62 3.99 -4.84
CA ALA A 71 4.12 3.78 -6.20
C ALA A 71 3.53 2.38 -6.40
N LEU A 72 4.18 1.33 -5.88
CA LEU A 72 3.67 -0.04 -5.94
C LEU A 72 2.32 -0.19 -5.23
N VAL A 73 2.17 0.39 -4.04
CA VAL A 73 0.90 0.36 -3.29
C VAL A 73 -0.22 1.03 -4.08
N LEU A 74 0.01 2.23 -4.62
CA LEU A 74 -1.01 2.94 -5.39
C LEU A 74 -1.33 2.23 -6.72
N ALA A 75 -0.32 1.70 -7.41
CA ALA A 75 -0.52 0.92 -8.63
C ALA A 75 -1.34 -0.35 -8.38
N ALA A 76 -1.07 -1.05 -7.27
CA ALA A 76 -1.84 -2.22 -6.87
C ALA A 76 -3.29 -1.86 -6.54
N LEU A 77 -3.54 -0.78 -5.81
CA LEU A 77 -4.91 -0.32 -5.50
C LEU A 77 -5.68 0.10 -6.76
N ALA A 78 -5.02 0.79 -7.69
CA ALA A 78 -5.60 1.12 -8.99
C ALA A 78 -5.94 -0.14 -9.79
N PHE A 79 -5.01 -1.10 -9.84
CA PHE A 79 -5.23 -2.39 -10.47
C PHE A 79 -6.42 -3.14 -9.87
N MET A 80 -6.53 -3.22 -8.55
CA MET A 80 -7.64 -3.89 -7.87
C MET A 80 -8.99 -3.21 -8.16
N ASN A 81 -9.03 -1.87 -8.26
CA ASN A 81 -10.22 -1.16 -8.69
C ASN A 81 -10.61 -1.48 -10.14
N LEU A 82 -9.63 -1.59 -11.04
CA LEU A 82 -9.90 -2.00 -12.42
C LEU A 82 -10.46 -3.42 -12.46
N VAL A 83 -9.87 -4.36 -11.73
CA VAL A 83 -10.40 -5.73 -11.62
C VAL A 83 -11.84 -5.72 -11.11
N GLU A 84 -12.12 -5.00 -10.03
CA GLU A 84 -13.48 -4.95 -9.48
C GLU A 84 -14.47 -4.32 -10.46
N TYR A 85 -14.06 -3.27 -11.17
CA TYR A 85 -14.89 -2.60 -12.15
C TYR A 85 -15.22 -3.52 -13.34
N PHE A 86 -14.25 -4.23 -13.88
CA PHE A 86 -14.45 -5.09 -15.05
C PHE A 86 -15.21 -6.39 -14.74
N TYR A 87 -15.13 -6.92 -13.52
CA TYR A 87 -15.73 -8.21 -13.17
C TYR A 87 -17.00 -8.10 -12.33
N ASN A 88 -17.22 -6.98 -11.63
CA ASN A 88 -18.32 -6.80 -10.69
C ASN A 88 -19.09 -5.48 -10.90
N ASP A 89 -18.79 -4.72 -11.96
CA ASP A 89 -19.42 -3.43 -12.33
C ASP A 89 -19.43 -2.40 -11.19
N ARG A 90 -18.43 -2.47 -10.30
CA ARG A 90 -18.30 -1.56 -9.15
C ARG A 90 -16.85 -1.25 -8.84
N LEU A 91 -16.62 -0.12 -8.17
CA LEU A 91 -15.32 0.20 -7.60
C LEU A 91 -15.19 -0.38 -6.20
N LEU A 92 -13.96 -0.48 -5.73
CA LEU A 92 -13.70 -0.80 -4.34
C LEU A 92 -14.22 0.36 -3.47
N GLY A 93 -14.95 0.03 -2.42
CA GLY A 93 -15.58 1.04 -1.56
C GLY A 93 -14.55 1.98 -0.90
N PRO A 94 -14.98 3.13 -0.35
CA PRO A 94 -14.08 4.15 0.20
C PRO A 94 -13.18 3.64 1.32
N ALA A 95 -13.56 2.57 2.03
CA ALA A 95 -12.71 1.90 3.01
C ALA A 95 -11.39 1.40 2.39
N PHE A 96 -11.33 1.14 1.08
CA PHE A 96 -10.11 0.74 0.40
C PHE A 96 -9.05 1.85 0.34
N LEU A 97 -9.44 3.11 0.47
CA LEU A 97 -8.49 4.25 0.55
C LEU A 97 -7.63 4.18 1.82
N LEU A 98 -8.09 3.48 2.86
CA LEU A 98 -7.31 3.30 4.09
C LEU A 98 -5.98 2.58 3.79
N TRP A 99 -5.98 1.64 2.85
CA TRP A 99 -4.79 0.91 2.41
C TRP A 99 -3.84 1.77 1.57
N ALA A 100 -4.30 2.90 1.04
CA ALA A 100 -3.46 3.85 0.35
C ALA A 100 -2.60 4.69 1.32
N VAL A 101 -3.00 4.79 2.59
CA VAL A 101 -2.37 5.69 3.57
C VAL A 101 -0.85 5.47 3.69
N PRO A 102 -0.34 4.23 3.90
CA PRO A 102 1.10 4.03 3.98
C PRO A 102 1.81 4.35 2.66
N GLY A 103 1.18 4.04 1.53
CA GLY A 103 1.70 4.34 0.19
C GLY A 103 1.85 5.83 -0.06
N ILE A 104 0.84 6.63 0.31
CA ILE A 104 0.87 8.09 0.21
C ILE A 104 1.96 8.66 1.14
N LEU A 105 2.07 8.17 2.38
CA LEU A 105 3.09 8.61 3.31
C LEU A 105 4.51 8.32 2.80
N PHE A 106 4.72 7.15 2.18
CA PHE A 106 6.00 6.83 1.54
C PHE A 106 6.32 7.78 0.39
N LEU A 107 5.35 8.12 -0.46
CA LEU A 107 5.55 9.08 -1.56
C LEU A 107 5.81 10.49 -1.04
N LEU A 108 5.10 10.94 -0.01
CA LEU A 108 5.32 12.24 0.61
C LEU A 108 6.72 12.33 1.22
N SER A 109 7.17 11.28 1.90
CA SER A 109 8.54 11.18 2.43
C SER A 109 9.58 11.25 1.31
N ALA A 110 9.37 10.53 0.20
CA ALA A 110 10.26 10.60 -0.96
C ALA A 110 10.31 11.99 -1.60
N TYR A 111 9.15 12.64 -1.72
CA TYR A 111 9.03 13.97 -2.29
C TYR A 111 9.73 15.04 -1.44
N ALA A 112 9.54 15.00 -0.11
CA ALA A 112 10.20 15.90 0.82
C ALA A 112 11.72 15.77 0.76
N ASN A 113 12.23 14.54 0.74
CA ASN A 113 13.67 14.26 0.59
C ASN A 113 14.22 14.77 -0.77
N ARG A 114 13.44 14.62 -1.86
CA ARG A 114 13.83 15.10 -3.19
C ARG A 114 13.91 16.63 -3.26
N ILE A 115 12.96 17.35 -2.66
CA ILE A 115 12.99 18.82 -2.61
C ILE A 115 14.25 19.28 -1.88
N ARG A 116 14.55 18.68 -0.72
CA ARG A 116 15.74 19.02 0.08
C ARG A 116 17.04 18.88 -0.71
N ASN A 117 17.16 17.82 -1.50
CA ASN A 117 18.36 17.60 -2.31
C ASN A 117 18.51 18.62 -3.46
N ARG A 118 17.44 19.35 -3.83
CA ARG A 118 17.47 20.37 -4.88
C ARG A 118 17.76 21.78 -4.37
N THR A 119 17.49 22.07 -3.10
CA THR A 119 17.70 23.40 -2.50
C THR A 119 19.01 23.52 -1.73
N GLY A 120 19.71 22.40 -1.51
CA GLY A 120 21.02 22.36 -0.85
C GLY A 120 22.22 22.39 -1.82
N SER A 121 22.02 22.69 -3.10
CA SER A 121 23.06 22.93 -4.12
C SER A 121 23.14 24.41 -4.47
#